data_AF-A0A0P1E2T6-F1
#
_entry.id   AF-A0A0P1E2T6-F1
#
_cell.length_a   1.000
_cell.length_b   1.000
_cell.length_c   1.000
_cell.angle_alpha   90.00
_cell.angle_beta   90.00
_cell.angle_gamma   90.00
#
_symmetry.space_group_name_H-M   'P 1'
#
loop_
_entity.id
_entity.type
_entity.pdbx_description
1 polymer ?
#
loop_
_entity_poly.entity_id
_entity_poly.type
_entity_poly.pdbx_seq_one_letter_code
_entity_poly.pdbx_strand_id
1 'polypeptide(L)'
;MDVSQRGDVVLDAFGGSGATLLAAEKTGRRARLIELDPAYVDVAIRRWQEMTGENAVHSVTGQTFDVRSAANDTTSELEADHV
;
A
#
# COMPACT_ATOMS: atom_id res chain seq x y z
N MET A 1 10.08 -26.34 3.01
CA MET A 1 10.73 -25.80 1.79
C MET A 1 10.04 -24.50 1.44
N ASP A 2 10.81 -23.48 1.08
CA ASP A 2 10.28 -22.21 0.57
C ASP A 2 10.26 -22.30 -0.97
N VAL A 3 9.17 -21.85 -1.61
CA VAL A 3 9.01 -21.89 -3.08
C VAL A 3 9.51 -20.62 -3.76
N SER A 4 10.06 -19.68 -2.99
CA SER A 4 10.69 -18.45 -3.45
C SER A 4 11.95 -18.16 -2.63
N GLN A 5 12.91 -17.47 -3.23
CA GLN A 5 14.14 -17.04 -2.59
C GLN A 5 13.99 -15.62 -2.02
N ARG A 6 14.93 -15.20 -1.18
CA ARG A 6 15.01 -13.79 -0.77
C ARG A 6 15.32 -12.93 -2.00
N GLY A 7 14.67 -11.78 -2.09
CA GLY A 7 14.75 -10.87 -3.23
C GLY A 7 13.79 -11.18 -4.38
N ASP A 8 13.19 -12.38 -4.41
CA ASP A 8 12.19 -12.73 -5.42
C ASP A 8 10.94 -11.86 -5.30
N VAL A 9 10.23 -11.73 -6.43
CA VAL A 9 8.95 -11.04 -6.50
C VAL A 9 7.81 -12.03 -6.26
N VAL A 10 6.92 -11.69 -5.33
CA VAL A 10 5.65 -12.38 -5.09
C VAL A 10 4.52 -11.48 -5.62
N LEU A 11 3.78 -11.96 -6.61
CA LEU A 11 2.62 -11.29 -7.17
C LEU A 11 1.34 -11.71 -6.43
N ASP A 12 0.54 -10.73 -6.04
CA ASP A 12 -0.80 -10.92 -5.51
C ASP A 12 -1.78 -10.03 -6.26
N ALA A 13 -2.65 -10.64 -7.06
CA ALA A 13 -3.60 -9.90 -7.90
C ALA A 13 -4.86 -9.44 -7.12
N PHE A 14 -5.00 -9.84 -5.85
CA PHE A 14 -6.12 -9.52 -4.97
C PHE A 14 -5.58 -9.16 -3.58
N GLY A 15 -4.82 -8.08 -3.54
CA GLY A 15 -3.99 -7.70 -2.39
C GLY A 15 -4.75 -7.53 -1.08
N GLY A 16 -6.03 -7.15 -1.16
CA GLY A 16 -6.91 -6.94 -0.02
C GLY A 16 -6.24 -6.07 1.04
N SER A 17 -6.28 -6.54 2.28
CA SER A 17 -5.64 -5.85 3.41
C SER A 17 -4.09 -5.83 3.38
N GLY A 18 -3.43 -6.44 2.39
CA GLY A 18 -1.98 -6.43 2.24
C GLY A 18 -1.22 -7.56 2.94
N ALA A 19 -1.86 -8.69 3.25
CA ALA A 19 -1.20 -9.79 3.96
C ALA A 19 0.07 -10.31 3.25
N THR A 20 0.02 -10.43 1.91
CA THR A 20 1.15 -10.84 1.08
C THR A 20 2.30 -9.83 1.13
N LEU A 21 1.99 -8.53 1.15
CA LEU A 21 2.99 -7.46 1.30
C LEU A 21 3.74 -7.60 2.63
N LEU A 22 3.01 -7.77 3.73
CA LEU A 22 3.60 -7.91 5.06
C LEU A 22 4.45 -9.19 5.19
N ALA A 23 4.01 -10.30 4.59
CA ALA A 23 4.76 -11.55 4.59
C ALA A 23 6.04 -11.48 3.74
N ALA A 24 5.96 -10.84 2.56
CA ALA A 24 7.11 -10.64 1.70
C ALA A 24 8.18 -9.80 2.41
N GLU A 25 7.79 -8.67 3.00
CA GLU A 25 8.69 -7.79 3.76
C GLU A 25 9.41 -8.54 4.90
N LYS A 26 8.65 -9.21 5.77
CA LYS A 26 9.20 -9.98 6.90
C LYS A 26 10.18 -11.08 6.47
N THR A 27 9.99 -11.61 5.27
CA THR A 27 10.81 -12.73 4.78
C THR A 27 11.85 -12.31 3.75
N GLY A 28 12.01 -11.01 3.50
CA GLY A 28 13.00 -10.45 2.58
C GLY A 28 12.69 -10.74 1.11
N ARG A 29 11.42 -10.85 0.74
CA ARG A 29 10.92 -10.86 -0.64
C ARG A 29 10.37 -9.48 -0.99
N ARG A 30 10.08 -9.27 -2.27
CA ARG A 30 9.39 -8.08 -2.75
C ARG A 30 7.98 -8.46 -3.15
N ALA A 31 6.98 -7.75 -2.63
CA ALA A 31 5.61 -7.94 -3.10
C ALA A 31 5.26 -7.00 -4.26
N ARG A 32 4.34 -7.44 -5.11
CA ARG A 32 3.61 -6.62 -6.09
C ARG A 32 2.14 -6.96 -5.95
N LEU A 33 1.36 -5.99 -5.48
CA LEU A 33 -0.06 -6.17 -5.21
C LEU A 33 -0.89 -5.39 -6.24
N ILE A 34 -2.03 -5.94 -6.61
CA ILE A 34 -3.13 -5.24 -7.28
C ILE A 34 -4.33 -5.30 -6.35
N GLU A 35 -4.96 -4.16 -6.11
CA GLU A 35 -6.20 -4.06 -5.33
C GLU A 35 -7.09 -3.01 -5.99
N LEU A 36 -8.38 -3.32 -6.06
CA LEU A 36 -9.39 -2.50 -6.74
C LEU A 36 -9.98 -1.47 -5.79
N ASP A 37 -10.22 -1.85 -4.53
CA ASP A 37 -10.83 -0.97 -3.55
C ASP A 37 -9.78 -0.03 -2.94
N PRO A 38 -9.89 1.29 -3.15
CA PRO A 38 -8.95 2.27 -2.60
C PRO A 38 -8.83 2.19 -1.07
N ALA A 39 -9.90 1.85 -0.35
CA ALA A 39 -9.84 1.72 1.10
C ALA A 39 -8.96 0.54 1.54
N TYR A 40 -8.97 -0.56 0.79
CA TYR A 40 -8.07 -1.68 1.05
C TYR A 40 -6.62 -1.36 0.68
N VAL A 41 -6.38 -0.56 -0.38
CA VAL A 41 -5.05 -0.03 -0.71
C VAL A 41 -4.50 0.78 0.46
N ASP A 42 -5.29 1.70 1.01
CA ASP A 42 -4.89 2.53 2.15
C ASP A 42 -4.58 1.69 3.40
N VAL A 43 -5.43 0.69 3.70
CA VAL A 43 -5.19 -0.26 4.80
C VAL A 43 -3.88 -1.01 4.60
N ALA A 44 -3.61 -1.53 3.41
CA ALA A 44 -2.38 -2.26 3.11
C ALA A 44 -1.13 -1.37 3.29
N ILE A 45 -1.19 -0.13 2.82
CA ILE A 45 -0.10 0.85 2.96
C ILE A 45 0.14 1.18 4.44
N ARG A 46 -0.89 1.55 5.19
CA ARG A 46 -0.77 1.90 6.62
C ARG A 46 -0.17 0.75 7.43
N ARG A 47 -0.64 -0.48 7.22
CA ARG A 47 -0.11 -1.68 7.88
C ARG A 47 1.38 -1.93 7.57
N TRP A 48 1.80 -1.67 6.34
CA TRP A 48 3.22 -1.80 5.97
C TRP A 48 4.07 -0.68 6.60
N GLN A 49 3.60 0.57 6.59
CA GLN A 49 4.29 1.69 7.26
C GLN A 49 4.43 1.44 8.77
N GLU A 50 3.37 1.00 9.44
CA GLU A 50 3.39 0.66 10.88
C GLU A 50 4.41 -0.46 11.21
N MET A 51 4.51 -1.47 10.33
CA MET A 51 5.38 -2.60 10.54
C MET A 51 6.86 -2.29 10.28
N THR A 52 7.15 -1.42 9.31
CA THR A 52 8.53 -1.12 8.86
C THR A 52 9.08 0.17 9.45
N GLY A 53 8.21 1.12 9.81
CA GLY A 53 8.58 2.49 10.14
C GLY A 53 8.95 3.35 8.91
N GLU A 54 8.78 2.82 7.70
CA GLU A 54 9.08 3.55 6.46
C GLU A 54 7.85 4.32 5.94
N ASN A 55 8.11 5.28 5.05
CA ASN A 55 7.07 6.05 4.37
C ASN A 55 6.82 5.45 2.97
N ALA A 56 5.59 5.06 2.67
CA ALA A 56 5.25 4.61 1.33
C ALA A 56 5.29 5.80 0.36
N VAL A 57 5.87 5.59 -0.81
CA VAL A 57 6.09 6.64 -1.81
C VAL A 57 5.34 6.29 -3.09
N HIS A 58 4.58 7.26 -3.60
CA HIS A 58 3.94 7.14 -4.91
C HIS A 58 5.00 7.15 -6.02
N SER A 59 5.02 6.10 -6.85
CA SER A 59 6.12 5.83 -7.79
C SER A 59 6.34 6.93 -8.85
N VAL A 60 5.27 7.64 -9.24
CA VAL A 60 5.36 8.68 -10.29
C VAL A 60 5.64 10.06 -9.71
N THR A 61 5.00 10.42 -8.60
CA THR A 61 5.08 11.79 -8.06
C THR A 61 6.15 11.94 -6.98
N GLY A 62 6.66 10.84 -6.41
CA GLY A 62 7.62 10.87 -5.30
C GLY A 62 7.04 11.36 -3.97
N GLN A 63 5.74 11.68 -3.91
CA GLN A 63 5.08 12.10 -2.67
C GLN A 63 4.86 10.90 -1.75
N THR A 64 4.98 11.13 -0.45
CA THR A 64 4.63 10.12 0.56
C THR A 64 3.12 9.89 0.60
N PHE A 65 2.71 8.72 1.09
CA PHE A 65 1.31 8.38 1.30
C PHE A 65 0.62 9.41 2.19
N ASP A 66 1.24 9.78 3.32
CA ASP A 66 0.66 10.72 4.29
C ASP A 66 0.35 12.09 3.68
N VAL A 67 1.21 12.58 2.77
CA VAL A 67 0.98 13.84 2.04
C VAL A 67 -0.20 13.72 1.08
N ARG A 68 -0.35 12.57 0.42
CA ARG A 68 -1.42 12.34 -0.57
C ARG A 68 -2.76 12.03 0.07
N SER A 69 -2.77 11.27 1.18
CA SER A 69 -4.00 10.97 1.91
C SER A 69 -4.61 12.26 2.47
N ALA A 70 -3.80 13.16 3.00
CA ALA A 70 -4.26 14.46 3.49
C ALA A 70 -4.87 15.34 2.36
N ALA A 71 -4.30 15.31 1.15
CA ALA A 71 -4.83 16.06 0.01
C ALA A 71 -6.17 15.49 -0.51
N ASN A 72 -6.37 14.17 -0.42
CA ASN A 72 -7.61 13.52 -0.80
C ASN A 72 -8.76 13.85 0.15
N ASP A 73 -8.50 13.91 1.47
CA ASP A 73 -9.51 14.30 2.47
C ASP A 73 -10.04 15.73 2.20
N THR A 74 -9.14 16.66 1.83
CA THR A 74 -9.53 18.03 1.46
C THR A 74 -10.36 18.09 0.17
N THR A 75 -10.16 17.14 -0.75
CA THR A 75 -10.89 17.10 -2.03
C THR A 75 -12.28 16.49 -1.85
N SER A 76 -12.44 15.47 -0.99
CA SER A 76 -13.76 14.88 -0.73
C SER A 76 -14.68 15.78 0.08
N GLU A 77 -14.14 16.63 0.96
CA GLU A 77 -14.93 17.64 1.71
C GLU A 77 -15.54 18.70 0.77
N LEU A 78 -14.84 19.09 -0.29
CA LEU A 78 -15.34 20.08 -1.27
C LEU A 78 -16.42 19.51 -2.21
N GLU A 79 -16.39 18.22 -2.51
CA GLU A 79 -17.42 17.55 -3.33
C GLU A 79 -18.70 17.24 -2.51
N ALA A 80 -18.57 17.05 -1.19
CA ALA A 80 -19.71 16.81 -0.30
C ALA A 80 -20.56 18.07 -0.02
N ASP A 81 -19.97 19.26 -0.16
CA ASP A 81 -20.63 20.55 0.10
C ASP A 81 -21.44 21.10 -1.11
N HIS A 82 -21.54 20.35 -2.22
CA HIS A 82 -22.24 20.76 -3.45
C HIS A 82 -23.41 19.84 -3.86
N VAL A 83 -24.01 19.09 -2.92
CA VAL A 83 -25.26 18.32 -3.13
C VAL A 83 -26.37 18.81 -2.21
#